data_AF-A0A7Z6SQA5-F1
#
_entry.id   AF-A0A7Z6SQA5-F1
#
_cell.length_a   1.000
_cell.length_b   1.000
_cell.length_c   1.000
_cell.angle_alpha   90.00
_cell.angle_beta   90.00
_cell.angle_gamma   90.00
#
_symmetry.space_group_name_H-M   'P 1'
#
loop_
_entity.id
_entity.type
_entity.pdbx_description
1 polymer ?
#
loop_
_entity_poly.entity_id
_entity_poly.type
_entity_poly.pdbx_seq_one_letter_code
_entity_poly.pdbx_strand_id
1 'polypeptide(L)'
;INKLLETKKGFVAGAFYKEGLGDIDLVWGNKDYGLEHILKRRIESYVKKGLKPKFAEQRALNLARMIPEAIEKGKVGRDTQGRLKIETKDILVALRDNWQDEPLKSKWVIAGFEKKVGNLREQAKFIDPSLITKDGEHLASSLNSVEPNPTTNALKTQEPLSPLELANAEKLAKLETEKETKAEAVKKLSSDEIKKLIDESPRTGSSMPILGMQNLNAEAVEYIQKNHKRIAVEKIEPSFAKDLKLKYPDDARAVIDYQAINHILKEHKNLAYEDIANYRELSKQANETLKLKDNQNRPVVASFNQINGFFVVVEQVSNAKNELMLKTMYKARGNYKDNFI
;
A
#
# COMPACT_ATOMS: atom_id res chain seq x y z
N ILE A 1 2.30 13.00 -8.98
CA ILE A 1 1.29 12.25 -8.17
C ILE A 1 1.37 12.56 -6.69
N ASN A 2 2.50 12.27 -6.02
CA ASN A 2 2.63 12.43 -4.57
C ASN A 2 2.22 13.83 -4.10
N LYS A 3 2.62 14.88 -4.83
CA LYS A 3 2.20 16.26 -4.53
C LYS A 3 0.69 16.44 -4.49
N LEU A 4 -0.07 15.90 -5.45
CA LEU A 4 -1.53 16.01 -5.46
C LEU A 4 -2.18 15.13 -4.37
N LEU A 5 -1.61 13.96 -4.06
CA LEU A 5 -2.08 13.12 -2.95
C LEU A 5 -1.89 13.80 -1.59
N GLU A 6 -0.82 14.58 -1.45
CA GLU A 6 -0.48 15.35 -0.26
C GLU A 6 -1.33 16.61 -0.13
N THR A 7 -1.39 17.44 -1.18
CA THR A 7 -2.11 18.71 -1.15
C THR A 7 -3.62 18.55 -1.22
N LYS A 8 -4.11 17.44 -1.80
CA LYS A 8 -5.53 17.16 -2.08
C LYS A 8 -6.24 18.34 -2.75
N LYS A 9 -5.53 19.07 -3.62
CA LYS A 9 -6.03 20.20 -4.39
C LYS A 9 -5.11 20.54 -5.56
N GLY A 10 -5.66 21.27 -6.52
CA GLY A 10 -4.94 21.81 -7.66
C GLY A 10 -4.83 20.83 -8.83
N PHE A 11 -3.97 21.20 -9.77
CA PHE A 11 -3.66 20.43 -10.97
C PHE A 11 -2.17 20.53 -11.28
N VAL A 12 -1.68 19.58 -12.05
CA VAL A 12 -0.32 19.58 -12.60
C VAL A 12 -0.47 19.44 -14.11
N ALA A 13 -0.29 20.56 -14.83
CA ALA A 13 -0.19 20.55 -16.29
C ALA A 13 1.07 19.80 -16.72
N GLY A 14 0.98 18.99 -17.77
CA GLY A 14 2.09 18.17 -18.25
C GLY A 14 2.67 17.26 -17.16
N ALA A 15 1.83 16.77 -16.24
CA ALA A 15 2.26 15.91 -15.14
C ALA A 15 3.05 14.69 -15.61
N PHE A 16 2.77 14.24 -16.83
CA PHE A 16 3.53 13.21 -17.53
C PHE A 16 3.69 13.58 -19.01
N TYR A 17 4.70 12.97 -19.62
CA TYR A 17 4.92 13.01 -21.06
C TYR A 17 4.96 11.59 -21.61
N LYS A 18 4.34 11.37 -22.77
CA LYS A 18 4.44 10.11 -23.51
C LYS A 18 4.72 10.38 -24.98
N GLU A 19 5.79 9.80 -25.49
CA GLU A 19 6.13 9.86 -26.91
C GLU A 19 4.95 9.40 -27.78
N GLY A 20 4.62 10.19 -28.80
CA GLY A 20 3.46 9.98 -29.68
C GLY A 20 2.12 10.49 -29.15
N LEU A 21 1.98 10.76 -27.84
CA LEU A 21 0.76 11.35 -27.26
C LEU A 21 0.95 12.80 -26.81
N GLY A 22 2.15 13.15 -26.34
CA GLY A 22 2.47 14.45 -25.76
C GLY A 22 2.20 14.51 -24.26
N ASP A 23 1.89 15.71 -23.78
CA ASP A 23 1.64 15.99 -22.37
C ASP A 23 0.31 15.40 -21.89
N ILE A 24 0.35 14.88 -20.66
CA ILE A 24 -0.79 14.29 -19.97
C ILE A 24 -0.93 14.97 -18.63
N ASP A 25 -2.08 15.61 -18.44
CA ASP A 25 -2.39 16.33 -17.21
C ASP A 25 -2.88 15.39 -16.11
N LEU A 26 -2.64 15.82 -14.87
CA LEU A 26 -3.20 15.19 -13.69
C LEU A 26 -3.84 16.25 -12.80
N VAL A 27 -5.12 16.04 -12.48
CA VAL A 27 -5.93 16.97 -11.69
C VAL A 27 -6.37 16.26 -10.41
N TRP A 28 -6.30 16.95 -9.26
CA TRP A 28 -6.86 16.40 -8.03
C TRP A 28 -8.37 16.20 -8.16
N GLY A 29 -9.06 17.22 -8.64
CA GLY A 29 -10.49 17.17 -8.95
C GLY A 29 -11.39 17.35 -7.73
N ASN A 30 -12.54 16.68 -7.76
CA ASN A 30 -13.56 16.75 -6.70
C ASN A 30 -14.32 15.40 -6.62
N LYS A 31 -15.49 15.40 -5.98
CA LYS A 31 -16.34 14.20 -5.84
C LYS A 31 -16.82 13.59 -7.18
N ASP A 32 -16.80 14.35 -8.27
CA ASP A 32 -17.36 14.00 -9.58
C ASP A 32 -16.25 13.71 -10.62
N TYR A 33 -15.02 14.16 -10.41
CA TYR A 33 -13.90 13.92 -11.33
C TYR A 33 -12.49 14.03 -10.73
N GLY A 34 -11.49 13.70 -11.53
CA GLY A 34 -10.08 13.78 -11.15
C GLY A 34 -9.65 12.67 -10.18
N LEU A 35 -8.45 12.81 -9.64
CA LEU A 35 -7.85 11.81 -8.76
C LEU A 35 -8.70 11.51 -7.52
N GLU A 36 -9.37 12.50 -6.93
CA GLU A 36 -10.27 12.35 -5.79
C GLU A 36 -11.42 11.39 -6.12
N HIS A 37 -12.16 11.67 -7.19
CA HIS A 37 -13.26 10.82 -7.64
C HIS A 37 -12.78 9.40 -7.97
N ILE A 38 -11.69 9.28 -8.73
CA ILE A 38 -11.17 7.95 -9.13
C ILE A 38 -10.80 7.13 -7.89
N LEU A 39 -10.09 7.73 -6.93
CA LEU A 39 -9.74 7.06 -5.67
C LEU A 39 -10.99 6.65 -4.88
N LYS A 40 -11.96 7.55 -4.70
CA LYS A 40 -13.21 7.26 -3.99
C LYS A 40 -13.94 6.06 -4.61
N ARG A 41 -14.10 6.05 -5.93
CA ARG A 41 -14.75 4.96 -6.68
C ARG A 41 -14.03 3.62 -6.51
N ARG A 42 -12.69 3.64 -6.50
CA ARG A 42 -11.89 2.42 -6.26
C ARG A 42 -12.04 1.90 -4.84
N ILE A 43 -12.03 2.79 -3.85
CA ILE A 43 -12.26 2.44 -2.44
C ILE A 43 -13.63 1.79 -2.29
N GLU A 44 -14.69 2.43 -2.78
CA GLU A 44 -16.06 1.89 -2.73
C GLU A 44 -16.17 0.52 -3.41
N SER A 45 -15.54 0.35 -4.57
CA SER A 45 -15.52 -0.93 -5.29
C SER A 45 -14.83 -2.03 -4.47
N TYR A 46 -13.71 -1.73 -3.83
CA TYR A 46 -13.02 -2.69 -2.96
C TYR A 46 -13.83 -3.00 -1.70
N VAL A 47 -14.46 -2.00 -1.08
CA VAL A 47 -15.33 -2.20 0.09
C VAL A 47 -16.52 -3.09 -0.26
N LYS A 48 -17.18 -2.84 -1.41
CA LYS A 48 -18.26 -3.71 -1.91
C LYS A 48 -17.82 -5.15 -2.15
N LYS A 49 -16.54 -5.36 -2.48
CA LYS A 49 -15.91 -6.68 -2.64
C LYS A 49 -15.41 -7.28 -1.32
N GLY A 50 -15.74 -6.67 -0.17
CA GLY A 50 -15.44 -7.20 1.17
C GLY A 50 -14.12 -6.70 1.78
N LEU A 51 -13.43 -5.74 1.17
CA LEU A 51 -12.20 -5.16 1.72
C LEU A 51 -12.52 -4.14 2.83
N LYS A 52 -11.82 -4.18 3.98
CA LYS A 52 -12.03 -3.18 5.03
C LYS A 52 -11.63 -1.77 4.51
N PRO A 53 -12.31 -0.68 4.92
CA PRO A 53 -12.08 0.67 4.37
C PRO A 53 -10.62 1.13 4.34
N LYS A 54 -9.85 0.95 5.43
CA LYS A 54 -8.42 1.33 5.49
C LYS A 54 -7.57 0.59 4.43
N PHE A 55 -7.85 -0.68 4.18
CA PHE A 55 -7.17 -1.46 3.14
C PHE A 55 -7.62 -1.10 1.73
N ALA A 56 -8.90 -0.75 1.55
CA ALA A 56 -9.42 -0.24 0.28
C ALA A 56 -8.76 1.08 -0.12
N GLU A 57 -8.56 1.99 0.85
CA GLU A 57 -7.83 3.24 0.68
C GLU A 57 -6.38 3.01 0.28
N GLN A 58 -5.65 2.19 1.04
CA GLN A 58 -4.24 1.89 0.73
C GLN A 58 -4.09 1.22 -0.64
N ARG A 59 -5.01 0.32 -0.99
CA ARG A 59 -5.02 -0.35 -2.31
C ARG A 59 -5.30 0.62 -3.46
N ALA A 60 -6.18 1.60 -3.27
CA ALA A 60 -6.45 2.63 -4.26
C ALA A 60 -5.25 3.57 -4.44
N LEU A 61 -4.62 4.00 -3.34
CA LEU A 61 -3.43 4.84 -3.36
C LEU A 61 -2.23 4.14 -4.02
N ASN A 62 -2.00 2.87 -3.73
CA ASN A 62 -0.94 2.09 -4.36
C ASN A 62 -1.15 1.97 -5.87
N LEU A 63 -2.40 1.79 -6.31
CA LEU A 63 -2.72 1.75 -7.74
C LEU A 63 -2.46 3.11 -8.41
N ALA A 64 -2.80 4.23 -7.75
CA ALA A 64 -2.48 5.56 -8.25
C ALA A 64 -0.96 5.78 -8.38
N ARG A 65 -0.16 5.27 -7.42
CA ARG A 65 1.30 5.36 -7.47
C ARG A 65 1.95 4.56 -8.61
N MET A 66 1.24 3.63 -9.24
CA MET A 66 1.72 2.88 -10.41
C MET A 66 1.56 3.64 -11.73
N ILE A 67 0.76 4.71 -11.76
CA ILE A 67 0.51 5.50 -12.98
C ILE A 67 1.80 6.01 -13.64
N PRO A 68 2.82 6.55 -12.94
CA PRO A 68 4.01 7.10 -13.61
C PRO A 68 4.72 6.04 -14.45
N GLU A 69 4.93 4.85 -13.87
CA GLU A 69 5.50 3.70 -14.59
C GLU A 69 4.57 3.22 -15.72
N ALA A 70 3.26 3.25 -15.50
CA ALA A 70 2.30 2.89 -16.53
C ALA A 70 2.36 3.84 -17.73
N ILE A 71 2.47 5.15 -17.51
CA ILE A 71 2.63 6.12 -18.59
C ILE A 71 3.95 5.87 -19.33
N GLU A 72 5.05 5.74 -18.57
CA GLU A 72 6.40 5.55 -19.12
C GLU A 72 6.51 4.28 -19.99
N LYS A 73 6.11 3.13 -19.43
CA LYS A 73 6.35 1.80 -20.04
C LYS A 73 5.14 1.20 -20.73
N GLY A 74 3.95 1.73 -20.47
CA GLY A 74 2.72 1.17 -21.00
C GLY A 74 2.57 1.37 -22.51
N LYS A 75 1.81 0.46 -23.12
CA LYS A 75 1.43 0.52 -24.52
C LYS A 75 0.21 1.41 -24.67
N VAL A 76 0.28 2.34 -25.61
CA VAL A 76 -0.86 3.17 -26.01
C VAL A 76 -1.81 2.31 -26.84
N GLY A 77 -3.10 2.40 -26.55
CA GLY A 77 -4.15 1.76 -27.32
C GLY A 77 -5.47 2.51 -27.17
N ARG A 78 -6.50 1.98 -27.84
CA ARG A 78 -7.88 2.44 -27.66
C ARG A 78 -8.74 1.27 -27.20
N ASP A 79 -9.77 1.56 -26.43
CA ASP A 79 -10.80 0.56 -26.09
C ASP A 79 -11.83 0.42 -27.23
N THR A 80 -12.82 -0.45 -27.04
CA THR A 80 -13.88 -0.72 -28.03
C THR A 80 -14.75 0.51 -28.32
N GLN A 81 -14.72 1.53 -27.48
CA GLN A 81 -15.43 2.81 -27.64
C GLN A 81 -14.51 3.90 -28.20
N GLY A 82 -13.29 3.55 -28.62
CA GLY A 82 -12.32 4.50 -29.17
C GLY A 82 -11.59 5.34 -28.13
N ARG A 83 -11.82 5.12 -26.83
CA ARG A 83 -11.21 5.92 -25.76
C ARG A 83 -9.76 5.53 -25.57
N LEU A 84 -8.89 6.52 -25.41
CA LEU A 84 -7.47 6.29 -25.30
C LEU A 84 -7.13 5.65 -23.94
N LYS A 85 -6.23 4.68 -23.97
CA LYS A 85 -5.69 4.01 -22.79
C LYS A 85 -4.20 3.79 -22.93
N ILE A 86 -3.54 3.75 -21.78
CA ILE A 86 -2.17 3.27 -21.64
C ILE A 86 -2.22 2.05 -20.74
N GLU A 87 -1.70 0.93 -21.21
CA GLU A 87 -1.75 -0.33 -20.48
C GLU A 87 -0.39 -1.00 -20.33
N THR A 88 -0.13 -1.50 -19.12
CA THR A 88 0.91 -2.48 -18.84
C THR A 88 0.26 -3.84 -18.60
N LYS A 89 1.05 -4.84 -18.18
CA LYS A 89 0.50 -6.11 -17.71
C LYS A 89 -0.34 -5.97 -16.44
N ASP A 90 -0.06 -4.96 -15.62
CA ASP A 90 -0.59 -4.82 -14.26
C ASP A 90 -1.66 -3.74 -14.11
N ILE A 91 -1.64 -2.70 -14.95
CA ILE A 91 -2.52 -1.54 -14.83
C ILE A 91 -2.96 -1.01 -16.19
N LEU A 92 -4.21 -0.58 -16.28
CA LEU A 92 -4.76 0.21 -17.37
C LEU A 92 -5.02 1.61 -16.84
N VAL A 93 -4.53 2.62 -17.55
CA VAL A 93 -4.78 4.04 -17.32
C VAL A 93 -5.62 4.56 -18.47
N ALA A 94 -6.82 5.04 -18.19
CA ALA A 94 -7.73 5.62 -19.18
C ALA A 94 -7.48 7.13 -19.29
N LEU A 95 -7.38 7.60 -20.53
CA LEU A 95 -7.15 9.00 -20.87
C LEU A 95 -8.37 9.58 -21.59
N ARG A 96 -8.60 10.87 -21.42
CA ARG A 96 -9.58 11.66 -22.19
C ARG A 96 -8.94 12.92 -22.73
N ASP A 97 -9.42 13.33 -23.89
CA ASP A 97 -9.09 14.57 -24.60
C ASP A 97 -10.20 15.64 -24.46
N ASN A 98 -11.30 15.30 -23.77
CA ASN A 98 -12.44 16.18 -23.60
C ASN A 98 -13.03 16.14 -22.18
N TRP A 99 -13.78 17.18 -21.86
CA TRP A 99 -14.55 17.36 -20.65
C TRP A 99 -15.96 17.85 -20.99
N GLN A 100 -17.00 17.03 -20.77
CA GLN A 100 -18.40 17.37 -21.14
C GLN A 100 -18.54 17.85 -22.59
N ASP A 101 -17.94 17.10 -23.52
CA ASP A 101 -17.93 17.39 -24.95
C ASP A 101 -17.10 18.64 -25.36
N GLU A 102 -16.52 19.36 -24.40
CA GLU A 102 -15.55 20.42 -24.67
C GLU A 102 -14.13 19.85 -24.78
N PRO A 103 -13.38 20.14 -25.85
CA PRO A 103 -12.00 19.69 -26.00
C PRO A 103 -11.09 20.39 -24.97
N LEU A 104 -10.17 19.62 -24.38
CA LEU A 104 -9.15 20.14 -23.48
C LEU A 104 -8.02 20.79 -24.29
N LYS A 105 -7.49 21.94 -23.84
CA LYS A 105 -6.27 22.52 -24.43
C LYS A 105 -5.05 21.62 -24.26
N SER A 106 -4.95 20.92 -23.13
CA SER A 106 -4.00 19.80 -22.96
C SER A 106 -4.53 18.57 -23.68
N LYS A 107 -3.68 17.89 -24.46
CA LYS A 107 -4.13 16.79 -25.33
C LYS A 107 -4.78 15.63 -24.55
N TRP A 108 -4.37 15.37 -23.32
CA TRP A 108 -4.87 14.25 -22.52
C TRP A 108 -4.93 14.56 -21.03
N VAL A 109 -5.95 14.04 -20.34
CA VAL A 109 -6.06 13.99 -18.88
C VAL A 109 -6.32 12.57 -18.40
N ILE A 110 -5.77 12.19 -17.25
CA ILE A 110 -6.09 10.90 -16.62
C ILE A 110 -7.51 10.92 -16.08
N ALA A 111 -8.35 10.05 -16.64
CA ALA A 111 -9.77 9.94 -16.29
C ALA A 111 -10.10 8.67 -15.48
N GLY A 112 -9.16 7.73 -15.38
CA GLY A 112 -9.33 6.53 -14.58
C GLY A 112 -8.12 5.61 -14.63
N PHE A 113 -8.04 4.69 -13.67
CA PHE A 113 -7.03 3.63 -13.68
C PHE A 113 -7.53 2.37 -12.98
N GLU A 114 -7.13 1.19 -13.46
CA GLU A 114 -7.56 -0.13 -12.95
C GLU A 114 -6.43 -1.16 -12.95
N LYS A 115 -6.41 -2.06 -11.97
CA LYS A 115 -5.52 -3.24 -12.00
C LYS A 115 -5.99 -4.21 -13.09
N LYS A 116 -5.12 -4.59 -14.03
CA LYS A 116 -5.42 -5.69 -14.96
C LYS A 116 -5.40 -7.02 -14.18
N VAL A 117 -6.52 -7.74 -14.21
CA VAL A 117 -6.64 -9.11 -13.70
C VAL A 117 -6.81 -10.04 -14.91
N GLY A 118 -6.16 -11.21 -14.87
CA GLY A 118 -5.82 -12.03 -16.05
C GLY A 118 -6.97 -12.60 -16.89
N ASN A 119 -8.25 -12.41 -16.53
CA ASN A 119 -9.36 -12.93 -17.34
C ASN A 119 -10.09 -11.83 -18.12
N LEU A 120 -10.00 -11.89 -19.45
CA LEU A 120 -10.70 -11.02 -20.41
C LEU A 120 -12.24 -11.05 -20.28
N ARG A 121 -12.80 -12.11 -19.68
CA ARG A 121 -14.26 -12.30 -19.53
C ARG A 121 -14.87 -11.50 -18.37
N GLU A 122 -14.06 -11.08 -17.40
CA GLU A 122 -14.49 -10.12 -16.36
C GLU A 122 -14.31 -8.67 -16.83
N GLN A 123 -13.34 -8.40 -17.70
CA GLN A 123 -13.09 -7.06 -18.26
C GLN A 123 -14.29 -6.50 -19.05
N ALA A 124 -15.08 -7.37 -19.68
CA ALA A 124 -16.31 -6.98 -20.39
C ALA A 124 -17.46 -6.50 -19.48
N LYS A 125 -17.36 -6.69 -18.15
CA LYS A 125 -18.39 -6.29 -17.18
C LYS A 125 -18.14 -4.94 -16.49
N PHE A 126 -17.00 -4.28 -16.73
CA PHE A 126 -16.57 -3.10 -15.96
C PHE A 126 -16.67 -1.76 -16.68
N ILE A 127 -17.15 -1.72 -17.93
CA ILE A 127 -17.62 -0.46 -18.52
C ILE A 127 -19.11 -0.35 -18.20
N ASP A 128 -19.45 0.25 -17.04
CA ASP A 128 -20.80 0.73 -16.80
C ASP A 128 -20.91 2.15 -17.41
N PRO A 129 -21.73 2.35 -18.47
CA PRO A 129 -21.95 3.64 -19.12
C PRO A 129 -22.53 4.72 -18.19
N SER A 130 -23.10 4.35 -17.03
CA SER A 130 -23.76 5.27 -16.09
C SER A 130 -22.80 6.09 -15.21
N LEU A 131 -21.48 5.84 -15.28
CA LEU A 131 -20.47 6.52 -14.44
C LEU A 131 -19.93 7.81 -15.03
N ILE A 132 -20.57 8.29 -16.09
CA ILE A 132 -20.26 9.56 -16.75
C ILE A 132 -21.46 10.48 -16.49
N THR A 133 -21.39 11.31 -15.45
CA THR A 133 -22.40 12.34 -15.21
C THR A 133 -21.76 13.72 -15.11
N LYS A 134 -22.11 14.56 -16.11
CA LYS A 134 -22.61 15.94 -16.03
C LYS A 134 -22.66 16.46 -14.57
N ASP A 135 -21.87 17.44 -14.12
CA ASP A 135 -21.90 18.87 -14.46
C ASP A 135 -20.57 19.55 -14.04
N GLY A 136 -20.04 20.48 -14.83
CA GLY A 136 -18.64 20.92 -14.68
C GLY A 136 -18.23 22.15 -15.50
N GLU A 137 -19.14 23.10 -15.70
CA GLU A 137 -18.96 24.30 -16.53
C GLU A 137 -17.77 25.20 -16.09
N HIS A 138 -17.24 25.05 -14.87
CA HIS A 138 -16.18 25.90 -14.33
C HIS A 138 -14.74 25.39 -14.51
N LEU A 139 -14.55 24.23 -15.16
CA LEU A 139 -13.27 23.50 -15.19
C LEU A 139 -12.58 23.50 -16.54
N ALA A 140 -13.37 23.46 -17.62
CA ALA A 140 -12.87 23.69 -18.97
C ALA A 140 -12.19 25.06 -19.07
N SER A 141 -12.69 26.08 -18.35
CA SER A 141 -12.10 27.42 -18.32
C SER A 141 -10.74 27.47 -17.62
N SER A 142 -10.53 26.74 -16.52
CA SER A 142 -9.22 26.67 -15.82
C SER A 142 -8.18 25.87 -16.61
N LEU A 143 -8.55 24.78 -17.28
CA LEU A 143 -7.65 24.00 -18.13
C LEU A 143 -7.33 24.73 -19.45
N ASN A 144 -8.20 25.65 -19.86
CA ASN A 144 -8.03 26.45 -21.06
C ASN A 144 -7.30 27.78 -20.81
N SER A 145 -6.92 28.12 -19.58
CA SER A 145 -6.11 29.31 -19.28
C SER A 145 -4.62 29.01 -19.45
N VAL A 146 -4.13 29.01 -20.69
CA VAL A 146 -2.71 28.85 -20.99
C VAL A 146 -2.01 30.20 -20.86
N GLU A 147 -1.37 30.44 -19.71
CA GLU A 147 -0.13 31.20 -19.70
C GLU A 147 1.03 30.18 -19.63
N PRO A 148 2.02 30.25 -20.53
CA PRO A 148 3.17 29.37 -20.48
C PRO A 148 4.07 29.79 -19.32
N ASN A 149 4.11 28.98 -18.25
CA ASN A 149 5.21 29.08 -17.28
C ASN A 149 6.47 28.47 -17.92
N PRO A 150 7.57 29.22 -18.06
CA PRO A 150 8.79 28.71 -18.66
C PRO A 150 9.62 28.04 -17.57
N THR A 151 9.71 26.70 -17.57
CA THR A 151 10.92 26.03 -17.07
C THR A 151 10.93 24.56 -17.46
N THR A 152 11.61 24.27 -18.57
CA THR A 152 12.22 22.97 -18.79
C THR A 152 13.72 23.13 -18.54
N ASN A 153 14.27 22.18 -17.76
CA ASN A 153 15.69 21.87 -17.50
C ASN A 153 16.31 22.31 -16.16
N ALA A 154 17.04 21.34 -15.59
CA ALA A 154 18.09 21.39 -14.57
C ALA A 154 17.71 21.06 -13.11
N LEU A 155 18.34 19.97 -12.61
CA LEU A 155 18.47 19.57 -11.21
C LEU A 155 19.15 20.66 -10.36
N LYS A 156 18.56 21.02 -9.20
CA LYS A 156 19.13 20.92 -7.83
C LYS A 156 18.50 21.94 -6.85
N THR A 157 18.39 21.47 -5.61
CA THR A 157 18.30 22.20 -4.32
C THR A 157 16.91 22.57 -3.82
N GLN A 158 16.65 22.11 -2.59
CA GLN A 158 15.46 22.32 -1.77
C GLN A 158 15.27 23.79 -1.39
N GLU A 159 14.02 24.22 -1.29
CA GLU A 159 13.62 25.26 -0.34
C GLU A 159 12.79 24.63 0.79
N PRO A 160 12.96 25.09 2.05
CA PRO A 160 12.28 24.52 3.21
C PRO A 160 10.79 24.88 3.23
N LEU A 161 9.98 23.95 3.73
CA LEU A 161 8.53 24.07 3.91
C LEU A 161 8.15 25.35 4.65
N SER A 162 7.06 25.99 4.20
CA SER A 162 6.54 27.19 4.86
C SER A 162 6.06 26.88 6.29
N PRO A 163 6.11 27.85 7.23
CA PRO A 163 5.64 27.66 8.61
C PRO A 163 4.19 27.17 8.72
N LEU A 164 3.34 27.48 7.73
CA LEU A 164 1.98 26.96 7.64
C LEU A 164 1.92 25.48 7.23
N GLU A 165 2.85 25.00 6.41
CA GLU A 165 2.94 23.59 6.02
C GLU A 165 3.46 22.72 7.17
N LEU A 166 4.41 23.22 7.96
CA LEU A 166 4.86 22.57 9.20
C LEU A 166 3.73 22.50 10.24
N ALA A 167 2.99 23.59 10.45
CA ALA A 167 1.88 23.63 11.39
C ALA A 167 0.71 22.71 10.96
N ASN A 168 0.46 22.57 9.66
CA ASN A 168 -0.59 21.67 9.14
C ASN A 168 -0.15 20.20 9.15
N ALA A 169 1.12 19.90 8.88
CA ALA A 169 1.68 18.56 9.02
C ALA A 169 1.70 18.10 10.49
N GLU A 170 2.05 18.98 11.43
CA GLU A 170 1.95 18.69 12.87
C GLU A 170 0.50 18.51 13.34
N LYS A 171 -0.45 19.24 12.75
CA LYS A 171 -1.87 19.10 13.07
C LYS A 171 -2.48 17.82 12.49
N LEU A 172 -2.05 17.39 11.30
CA LEU A 172 -2.42 16.10 10.69
C LEU A 172 -1.75 14.92 11.40
N ALA A 173 -0.48 15.05 11.79
CA ALA A 173 0.21 14.06 12.63
C ALA A 173 -0.47 13.96 14.01
N LYS A 174 -0.87 15.09 14.62
CA LYS A 174 -1.66 15.09 15.86
C LYS A 174 -3.06 14.48 15.66
N LEU A 175 -3.74 14.73 14.54
CA LEU A 175 -5.06 14.14 14.25
C LEU A 175 -5.01 12.64 13.89
N GLU A 176 -3.93 12.18 13.25
CA GLU A 176 -3.68 10.75 12.99
C GLU A 176 -3.31 10.03 14.28
N THR A 177 -2.52 10.66 15.17
CA THR A 177 -2.35 10.15 16.54
C THR A 177 -3.66 10.18 17.33
N GLU A 178 -4.52 11.19 17.18
CA GLU A 178 -5.80 11.28 17.89
C GLU A 178 -6.86 10.27 17.40
N LYS A 179 -6.77 9.80 16.14
CA LYS A 179 -7.64 8.74 15.62
C LYS A 179 -7.16 7.34 15.96
N GLU A 180 -5.89 7.16 16.29
CA GLU A 180 -5.37 5.94 16.93
C GLU A 180 -5.55 5.96 18.46
N THR A 181 -5.76 7.12 19.11
CA THR A 181 -6.00 7.25 20.57
C THR A 181 -7.45 6.93 21.00
N LYS A 182 -7.99 5.81 20.55
CA LYS A 182 -9.02 5.09 21.32
C LYS A 182 -8.62 3.66 21.70
N ALA A 183 -7.37 3.28 21.47
CA ALA A 183 -6.76 2.08 22.05
C ALA A 183 -5.39 2.46 22.62
N GLU A 184 -5.30 2.45 23.96
CA GLU A 184 -4.10 2.45 24.82
C GLU A 184 -2.87 3.27 24.36
N ALA A 185 -2.48 4.27 25.17
CA ALA A 185 -1.24 5.03 25.02
C ALA A 185 -0.07 4.13 24.59
N VAL A 186 0.40 4.29 23.34
CA VAL A 186 1.43 3.45 22.74
C VAL A 186 2.77 3.78 23.40
N LYS A 187 3.09 3.10 24.51
CA LYS A 187 4.34 3.29 25.25
C LYS A 187 5.52 2.87 24.35
N LYS A 188 6.37 3.85 24.03
CA LYS A 188 7.70 3.60 23.43
C LYS A 188 8.67 3.28 24.57
N LEU A 189 9.31 2.12 24.48
CA LEU A 189 10.22 1.61 25.50
C LEU A 189 11.66 2.03 25.20
N SER A 190 12.49 2.13 26.24
CA SER A 190 13.95 2.24 26.08
C SER A 190 14.55 0.91 25.60
N SER A 191 15.79 0.93 25.09
CA SER A 191 16.50 -0.29 24.67
C SER A 191 16.62 -1.31 25.81
N ASP A 192 16.89 -0.85 27.04
CA ASP A 192 17.02 -1.73 28.21
C ASP A 192 15.67 -2.33 28.64
N GLU A 193 14.59 -1.54 28.58
CA GLU A 193 13.24 -2.06 28.83
C GLU A 193 12.84 -3.12 27.79
N ILE A 194 13.20 -2.92 26.51
CA ILE A 194 12.94 -3.88 25.44
C ILE A 194 13.69 -5.19 25.70
N LYS A 195 15.00 -5.12 26.00
CA LYS A 195 15.83 -6.29 26.30
C LYS A 195 15.29 -7.06 27.50
N LYS A 196 14.94 -6.35 28.59
CA LYS A 196 14.33 -6.94 29.77
C LYS A 196 13.03 -7.67 29.44
N LEU A 197 12.15 -7.06 28.64
CA LEU A 197 10.89 -7.68 28.23
C LEU A 197 11.11 -8.95 27.40
N ILE A 198 12.12 -8.94 26.52
CA ILE A 198 12.53 -10.10 25.72
C ILE A 198 13.12 -11.21 26.62
N ASP A 199 13.86 -10.85 27.65
CA ASP A 199 14.44 -11.80 28.59
C ASP A 199 13.41 -12.51 29.47
N GLU A 200 12.41 -11.76 29.93
CA GLU A 200 11.28 -12.24 30.74
C GLU A 200 10.25 -13.03 29.93
N SER A 201 10.34 -12.98 28.60
CA SER A 201 9.41 -13.64 27.70
C SER A 201 9.48 -15.17 27.83
N PRO A 202 8.39 -15.85 28.25
CA PRO A 202 8.34 -17.29 28.40
C PRO A 202 8.43 -18.02 27.06
N ARG A 203 8.75 -19.31 27.10
CA ARG A 203 8.90 -20.12 25.87
C ARG A 203 7.61 -20.27 25.05
N THR A 204 6.43 -20.13 25.66
CA THR A 204 5.14 -20.41 25.00
C THR A 204 3.96 -19.72 25.67
N GLY A 205 2.93 -19.44 24.87
CA GLY A 205 1.56 -19.29 25.38
C GLY A 205 1.17 -17.89 25.82
N SER A 206 0.12 -17.83 26.63
CA SER A 206 -0.64 -16.61 26.92
C SER A 206 0.05 -15.64 27.88
N SER A 207 1.04 -16.11 28.62
CA SER A 207 1.85 -15.30 29.52
C SER A 207 2.92 -14.48 28.81
N MET A 208 3.06 -14.61 27.48
CA MET A 208 4.06 -13.86 26.73
C MET A 208 3.75 -12.36 26.74
N PRO A 209 4.68 -11.51 27.23
CA PRO A 209 4.50 -10.08 27.18
C PRO A 209 4.46 -9.59 25.73
N ILE A 210 3.70 -8.52 25.50
CA ILE A 210 3.55 -7.91 24.18
C ILE A 210 4.57 -6.78 24.07
N LEU A 211 5.52 -6.92 23.16
CA LEU A 211 6.52 -5.89 22.87
C LEU A 211 5.88 -4.64 22.25
N GLY A 212 4.87 -4.83 21.40
CA GLY A 212 4.29 -3.79 20.58
C GLY A 212 5.10 -3.57 19.29
N MET A 213 4.40 -3.37 18.18
CA MET A 213 5.03 -3.16 16.87
C MET A 213 6.00 -1.97 16.87
N GLN A 214 5.68 -0.91 17.61
CA GLN A 214 6.51 0.30 17.71
C GLN A 214 7.87 0.08 18.38
N ASN A 215 8.01 -1.00 19.17
CA ASN A 215 9.23 -1.33 19.91
C ASN A 215 10.02 -2.46 19.24
N LEU A 216 9.46 -3.11 18.21
CA LEU A 216 10.19 -4.08 17.40
C LEU A 216 11.05 -3.34 16.37
N ASN A 217 12.31 -3.10 16.73
CA ASN A 217 13.31 -2.46 15.86
C ASN A 217 14.49 -3.43 15.57
N ALA A 218 15.46 -3.00 14.76
CA ALA A 218 16.60 -3.84 14.38
C ALA A 218 17.40 -4.36 15.59
N GLU A 219 17.66 -3.50 16.60
CA GLU A 219 18.37 -3.90 17.82
C GLU A 219 17.59 -4.98 18.60
N ALA A 220 16.26 -4.86 18.68
CA ALA A 220 15.41 -5.85 19.31
C ALA A 220 15.47 -7.20 18.57
N VAL A 221 15.40 -7.18 17.23
CA VAL A 221 15.49 -8.40 16.41
C VAL A 221 16.86 -9.05 16.56
N GLU A 222 17.95 -8.27 16.50
CA GLU A 222 19.30 -8.77 16.72
C GLU A 222 19.46 -9.38 18.12
N TYR A 223 18.91 -8.72 19.14
CA TYR A 223 18.96 -9.21 20.52
C TYR A 223 18.19 -10.53 20.69
N ILE A 224 17.00 -10.65 20.08
CA ILE A 224 16.21 -11.88 20.05
C ILE A 224 17.03 -13.02 19.44
N GLN A 225 17.70 -12.74 18.32
CA GLN A 225 18.50 -13.72 17.61
C GLN A 225 19.72 -14.19 18.42
N LYS A 226 20.58 -13.26 18.87
CA LYS A 226 21.83 -13.58 19.58
C LYS A 226 21.60 -14.29 20.91
N ASN A 227 20.50 -13.97 21.60
CA ASN A 227 20.19 -14.54 22.91
C ASN A 227 19.22 -15.73 22.85
N HIS A 228 18.89 -16.22 21.65
CA HIS A 228 18.00 -17.36 21.44
C HIS A 228 16.61 -17.19 22.08
N LYS A 229 16.06 -15.97 21.98
CA LYS A 229 14.80 -15.57 22.61
C LYS A 229 13.64 -15.60 21.63
N ARG A 230 12.46 -15.25 22.14
CA ARG A 230 11.23 -15.05 21.37
C ARG A 230 10.29 -14.12 22.12
N ILE A 231 9.44 -13.39 21.42
CA ILE A 231 8.48 -12.48 22.06
C ILE A 231 7.24 -12.27 21.20
N ALA A 232 6.12 -11.93 21.84
CA ALA A 232 4.90 -11.55 21.16
C ALA A 232 5.01 -10.09 20.72
N VAL A 233 4.72 -9.83 19.45
CA VAL A 233 4.78 -8.48 18.87
C VAL A 233 3.46 -7.75 19.08
N GLU A 234 2.34 -8.46 18.91
CA GLU A 234 0.99 -7.94 19.17
C GLU A 234 0.01 -9.09 19.48
N LYS A 235 -1.15 -8.74 20.04
CA LYS A 235 -2.33 -9.60 19.97
C LYS A 235 -2.89 -9.59 18.55
N ILE A 236 -3.33 -10.75 18.10
CA ILE A 236 -4.03 -10.91 16.84
C ILE A 236 -5.50 -10.51 17.03
N GLU A 237 -6.06 -9.83 16.04
CA GLU A 237 -7.46 -9.45 16.04
C GLU A 237 -8.36 -10.71 16.04
N PRO A 238 -9.35 -10.83 16.95
CA PRO A 238 -10.11 -12.06 17.12
C PRO A 238 -10.80 -12.57 15.85
N SER A 239 -11.29 -11.69 14.97
CA SER A 239 -11.89 -12.15 13.70
C SER A 239 -10.86 -12.80 12.77
N PHE A 240 -9.63 -12.26 12.72
CA PHE A 240 -8.55 -12.87 11.96
C PHE A 240 -8.10 -14.21 12.57
N ALA A 241 -8.08 -14.32 13.90
CA ALA A 241 -7.78 -15.58 14.56
C ALA A 241 -8.86 -16.66 14.31
N LYS A 242 -10.15 -16.26 14.29
CA LYS A 242 -11.27 -17.14 13.91
C LYS A 242 -11.15 -17.62 12.46
N ASP A 243 -10.81 -16.72 11.55
CA ASP A 243 -10.56 -17.01 10.14
C ASP A 243 -9.45 -18.07 9.93
N LEU A 244 -8.42 -18.05 10.79
CA LEU A 244 -7.35 -19.05 10.80
C LEU A 244 -7.71 -20.32 11.56
N LYS A 245 -8.93 -20.41 12.12
CA LYS A 245 -9.42 -21.53 12.93
C LYS A 245 -8.54 -21.79 14.16
N LEU A 246 -8.01 -20.73 14.76
CA LEU A 246 -7.27 -20.83 16.02
C LEU A 246 -8.19 -21.22 17.18
N LYS A 247 -7.65 -22.01 18.12
CA LYS A 247 -8.43 -22.58 19.23
C LYS A 247 -8.98 -21.53 20.18
N TYR A 248 -8.22 -20.46 20.44
CA TYR A 248 -8.59 -19.38 21.37
C TYR A 248 -8.44 -18.01 20.70
N PRO A 249 -9.40 -17.59 19.86
CA PRO A 249 -9.23 -16.40 19.03
C PRO A 249 -8.93 -15.10 19.78
N ASP A 250 -9.45 -14.95 21.00
CA ASP A 250 -9.28 -13.74 21.83
C ASP A 250 -7.90 -13.64 22.51
N ASP A 251 -7.11 -14.71 22.43
CA ASP A 251 -5.79 -14.81 23.07
C ASP A 251 -4.69 -15.19 22.06
N ALA A 252 -4.94 -14.98 20.77
CA ALA A 252 -3.96 -15.25 19.72
C ALA A 252 -2.88 -14.16 19.69
N ARG A 253 -1.62 -14.55 19.50
CA ARG A 253 -0.47 -13.62 19.46
C ARG A 253 0.34 -13.78 18.18
N ALA A 254 0.80 -12.67 17.61
CA ALA A 254 1.85 -12.68 16.59
C ALA A 254 3.20 -12.83 17.30
N VAL A 255 3.99 -13.84 16.92
CA VAL A 255 5.25 -14.14 17.62
C VAL A 255 6.42 -14.16 16.64
N ILE A 256 7.55 -13.63 17.08
CA ILE A 256 8.85 -13.73 16.41
C ILE A 256 9.82 -14.47 17.34
N ASP A 257 10.62 -15.38 16.78
CA ASP A 257 11.66 -16.10 17.50
C ASP A 257 13.00 -16.10 16.76
N TYR A 258 14.06 -16.44 17.50
CA TYR A 258 15.41 -16.52 16.96
C TYR A 258 15.56 -17.53 15.82
N GLN A 259 14.75 -18.60 15.77
CA GLN A 259 14.86 -19.63 14.73
C GLN A 259 14.41 -19.09 13.38
N ALA A 260 13.30 -18.35 13.35
CA ALA A 260 12.82 -17.67 12.17
C ALA A 260 13.83 -16.61 11.69
N ILE A 261 14.39 -15.82 12.61
CA ILE A 261 15.41 -14.81 12.27
C ILE A 261 16.66 -15.48 11.68
N ASN A 262 17.16 -16.56 12.30
CA ASN A 262 18.30 -17.32 11.80
C ASN A 262 18.03 -17.90 10.40
N HIS A 263 16.83 -18.46 10.18
CA HIS A 263 16.44 -18.97 8.87
C HIS A 263 16.42 -17.85 7.82
N ILE A 264 15.82 -16.70 8.13
CA ILE A 264 15.73 -15.58 7.20
C ILE A 264 17.11 -15.06 6.82
N LEU A 265 17.98 -14.78 7.79
CA LEU A 265 19.31 -14.23 7.53
C LEU A 265 20.22 -15.22 6.80
N LYS A 266 20.03 -16.53 7.03
CA LYS A 266 20.80 -17.58 6.37
C LYS A 266 20.38 -17.77 4.90
N GLU A 267 19.08 -17.88 4.65
CA GLU A 267 18.54 -18.23 3.33
C GLU A 267 18.33 -17.00 2.44
N HIS A 268 18.10 -15.82 3.03
CA HIS A 268 17.81 -14.56 2.33
C HIS A 268 18.82 -13.48 2.68
N LYS A 269 20.05 -13.65 2.18
CA LYS A 269 21.23 -12.80 2.50
C LYS A 269 21.07 -11.32 2.15
N ASN A 270 20.03 -10.94 1.41
CA ASN A 270 19.71 -9.57 1.05
C ASN A 270 18.75 -8.88 2.03
N LEU A 271 18.40 -9.54 3.14
CA LEU A 271 17.61 -8.99 4.24
C LEU A 271 18.48 -8.70 5.46
N ALA A 272 18.20 -7.60 6.14
CA ALA A 272 18.83 -7.19 7.39
C ALA A 272 17.83 -7.20 8.56
N TYR A 273 18.30 -6.93 9.78
CA TYR A 273 17.45 -6.86 10.97
C TYR A 273 16.36 -5.80 10.84
N GLU A 274 16.66 -4.67 10.19
CA GLU A 274 15.71 -3.60 9.89
C GLU A 274 14.55 -4.11 9.02
N ASP A 275 14.83 -4.94 8.01
CA ASP A 275 13.77 -5.51 7.17
C ASP A 275 12.88 -6.45 7.99
N ILE A 276 13.49 -7.32 8.81
CA ILE A 276 12.78 -8.29 9.65
C ILE A 276 11.93 -7.57 10.71
N ALA A 277 12.41 -6.48 11.29
CA ALA A 277 11.65 -5.69 12.27
C ALA A 277 10.31 -5.20 11.72
N ASN A 278 10.24 -4.95 10.41
CA ASN A 278 9.04 -4.47 9.72
C ASN A 278 8.09 -5.60 9.27
N TYR A 279 8.41 -6.88 9.52
CA TYR A 279 7.62 -8.01 9.01
C TYR A 279 6.13 -7.89 9.37
N ARG A 280 5.82 -7.40 10.58
CA ARG A 280 4.43 -7.38 11.05
C ARG A 280 3.62 -6.30 10.34
N GLU A 281 4.23 -5.15 10.09
CA GLU A 281 3.61 -4.08 9.31
C GLU A 281 3.35 -4.55 7.87
N LEU A 282 4.35 -5.17 7.24
CA LEU A 282 4.23 -5.77 5.91
C LEU A 282 3.15 -6.86 5.85
N SER A 283 2.99 -7.67 6.90
CA SER A 283 1.92 -8.65 6.96
C SER A 283 0.53 -8.01 7.02
N LYS A 284 0.38 -6.90 7.76
CA LYS A 284 -0.90 -6.20 7.93
C LYS A 284 -1.28 -5.41 6.67
N GLN A 285 -0.31 -4.83 5.99
CA GLN A 285 -0.51 -3.94 4.84
C GLN A 285 -0.36 -4.64 3.48
N ALA A 286 -0.30 -5.99 3.48
CA ALA A 286 -0.05 -6.78 2.28
C ALA A 286 -0.99 -6.44 1.13
N ASN A 287 -0.44 -6.40 -0.10
CA ASN A 287 -1.23 -6.24 -1.31
C ASN A 287 -2.15 -7.45 -1.56
N GLU A 288 -1.68 -8.63 -1.15
CA GLU A 288 -2.39 -9.89 -1.24
C GLU A 288 -2.01 -10.80 -0.06
N THR A 289 -2.98 -11.53 0.48
CA THR A 289 -2.77 -12.48 1.58
C THR A 289 -3.39 -13.81 1.18
N LEU A 290 -2.57 -14.86 1.16
CA LEU A 290 -3.01 -16.23 0.92
C LEU A 290 -3.08 -16.99 2.24
N LYS A 291 -4.22 -17.66 2.47
CA LYS A 291 -4.41 -18.57 3.59
C LYS A 291 -4.21 -19.99 3.06
N LEU A 292 -3.15 -20.64 3.50
CA LEU A 292 -2.68 -21.94 3.04
C LEU A 292 -2.63 -22.92 4.22
N LYS A 293 -2.19 -24.14 3.94
CA LYS A 293 -1.78 -25.10 4.96
C LYS A 293 -0.40 -25.62 4.63
N ASP A 294 0.43 -25.86 5.65
CA ASP A 294 1.70 -26.55 5.44
C ASP A 294 1.52 -28.08 5.37
N ASN A 295 2.63 -28.80 5.21
CA ASN A 295 2.66 -30.26 5.13
C ASN A 295 2.17 -30.95 6.42
N GLN A 296 2.08 -30.22 7.53
CA GLN A 296 1.53 -30.69 8.80
C GLN A 296 0.07 -30.26 8.97
N ASN A 297 -0.57 -29.79 7.89
CA ASN A 297 -1.95 -29.30 7.87
C ASN A 297 -2.18 -28.09 8.80
N ARG A 298 -1.12 -27.37 9.20
CA ARG A 298 -1.19 -26.17 10.02
C ARG A 298 -1.54 -24.96 9.15
N PRO A 299 -2.48 -24.09 9.57
CA PRO A 299 -2.76 -22.86 8.83
C PRO A 299 -1.52 -21.98 8.66
N VAL A 300 -1.26 -21.58 7.42
CA VAL A 300 -0.19 -20.67 7.01
C VAL A 300 -0.80 -19.42 6.38
N VAL A 301 -0.21 -18.27 6.64
CA VAL A 301 -0.55 -17.00 6.02
C VAL A 301 0.67 -16.51 5.26
N ALA A 302 0.54 -16.35 3.94
CA ALA A 302 1.56 -15.74 3.10
C ALA A 302 1.08 -14.34 2.69
N SER A 303 1.81 -13.31 3.12
CA SER A 303 1.52 -11.90 2.85
C SER A 303 2.47 -11.34 1.80
N PHE A 304 1.93 -10.91 0.66
CA PHE A 304 2.66 -10.42 -0.50
C PHE A 304 2.63 -8.90 -0.57
N ASN A 305 3.81 -8.29 -0.68
CA ASN A 305 4.00 -6.86 -0.77
C ASN A 305 4.80 -6.53 -2.05
N GLN A 306 4.32 -5.60 -2.86
CA GLN A 306 5.02 -5.06 -4.03
C GLN A 306 5.56 -3.67 -3.69
N ILE A 307 6.88 -3.52 -3.70
CA ILE A 307 7.57 -2.30 -3.25
C ILE A 307 8.72 -2.00 -4.22
N ASN A 308 8.62 -0.89 -4.96
CA ASN A 308 9.72 -0.32 -5.77
C ASN A 308 10.44 -1.33 -6.70
N GLY A 309 9.69 -2.14 -7.45
CA GLY A 309 10.26 -3.16 -8.36
C GLY A 309 10.79 -4.42 -7.67
N PHE A 310 10.64 -4.52 -6.35
CA PHE A 310 10.82 -5.73 -5.58
C PHE A 310 9.47 -6.22 -5.08
N PHE A 311 9.39 -7.51 -4.80
CA PHE A 311 8.35 -8.03 -3.95
C PHE A 311 8.96 -8.61 -2.67
N VAL A 312 8.17 -8.51 -1.60
CA VAL A 312 8.50 -9.04 -0.27
C VAL A 312 7.37 -9.96 0.16
N VAL A 313 7.72 -11.16 0.60
CA VAL A 313 6.77 -12.14 1.10
C VAL A 313 7.08 -12.41 2.55
N VAL A 314 6.06 -12.33 3.38
CA VAL A 314 6.12 -12.71 4.79
C VAL A 314 5.26 -13.94 4.99
N GLU A 315 5.86 -15.05 5.37
CA GLU A 315 5.14 -16.26 5.74
C GLU A 315 5.04 -16.37 7.26
N GLN A 316 3.82 -16.59 7.73
CA GLN A 316 3.53 -16.87 9.12
C GLN A 316 2.79 -18.19 9.23
N VAL A 317 3.11 -18.98 10.25
CA VAL A 317 2.47 -20.28 10.50
C VAL A 317 1.81 -20.27 11.87
N SER A 318 0.58 -20.76 11.91
CA SER A 318 -0.10 -20.98 13.18
C SER A 318 0.38 -22.27 13.84
N ASN A 319 0.37 -22.31 15.16
CA ASN A 319 0.71 -23.51 15.92
C ASN A 319 -0.38 -23.87 16.94
N ALA A 320 -0.21 -25.04 17.57
CA ALA A 320 -1.13 -25.53 18.60
C ALA A 320 -1.18 -24.67 19.88
N LYS A 321 -0.24 -23.73 20.04
CA LYS A 321 -0.13 -22.81 21.17
C LYS A 321 -0.87 -21.49 20.93
N ASN A 322 -1.70 -21.44 19.88
CA ASN A 322 -2.51 -20.27 19.53
C ASN A 322 -1.66 -19.06 19.11
N GLU A 323 -0.48 -19.32 18.54
CA GLU A 323 0.46 -18.30 18.08
C GLU A 323 0.47 -18.28 16.55
N LEU A 324 0.59 -17.08 15.97
CA LEU A 324 0.91 -16.87 14.56
C LEU A 324 2.40 -16.50 14.46
N MET A 325 3.24 -17.52 14.28
CA MET A 325 4.69 -17.39 14.28
C MET A 325 5.22 -16.89 12.94
N LEU A 326 6.15 -15.93 12.95
CA LEU A 326 6.99 -15.66 11.78
C LEU A 326 7.74 -16.94 11.40
N LYS A 327 7.63 -17.37 10.15
CA LYS A 327 8.29 -18.58 9.63
C LYS A 327 9.45 -18.20 8.72
N THR A 328 9.18 -17.35 7.74
CA THR A 328 10.20 -16.85 6.82
C THR A 328 9.77 -15.50 6.24
N MET A 329 10.73 -14.80 5.67
CA MET A 329 10.57 -13.55 4.97
C MET A 329 11.59 -13.54 3.86
N TYR A 330 11.18 -13.17 2.65
CA TYR A 330 12.11 -13.06 1.53
C TYR A 330 11.75 -11.89 0.63
N LYS A 331 12.77 -11.39 -0.07
CA LYS A 331 12.67 -10.24 -0.97
C LYS A 331 13.40 -10.55 -2.26
N ALA A 332 12.73 -10.35 -3.39
CA ALA A 332 13.34 -10.53 -4.69
C ALA A 332 12.87 -9.44 -5.66
N ARG A 333 13.66 -9.22 -6.72
CA ARG A 333 13.26 -8.31 -7.81
C ARG A 333 12.15 -8.94 -8.62
N GLY A 334 11.28 -8.09 -9.18
CA GLY A 334 10.18 -8.51 -10.03
C GLY A 334 8.81 -8.32 -9.38
N ASN A 335 7.80 -8.94 -9.99
CA ASN A 335 6.42 -8.87 -9.53
C ASN A 335 6.08 -10.18 -8.81
N TYR A 336 5.48 -10.10 -7.61
CA TYR A 336 5.14 -11.31 -6.86
C TYR A 336 4.22 -12.25 -7.64
N LYS A 337 3.41 -11.72 -8.57
CA LYS A 337 2.51 -12.50 -9.42
C LYS A 337 3.21 -13.37 -10.45
N ASP A 338 4.42 -12.99 -10.86
CA ASP A 338 5.17 -13.74 -11.87
C ASP A 338 5.77 -15.03 -11.28
N ASN A 339 5.84 -15.14 -9.96
CA ASN A 339 6.43 -16.28 -9.24
C ASN A 339 5.39 -17.30 -8.73
N PHE A 340 4.14 -17.20 -9.20
CA PHE A 340 3.02 -18.12 -8.88
C PHE A 340 2.58 -18.99 -10.07
N ILE A 341 3.45 -19.19 -11.06
CA ILE A 341 3.23 -20.14 -12.18
C ILE A 341 4.17 -21.32 -12.03
#